data_AF-A0A9N8ZXS3-F1
#
_entry.id   AF-A0A9N8ZXS3-F1
#
_cell.length_a   1.000
_cell.length_b   1.000
_cell.length_c   1.000
_cell.angle_alpha   90.00
_cell.angle_beta   90.00
_cell.angle_gamma   90.00
#
_symmetry.space_group_name_H-M   'P 1'
#
loop_
_entity.id
_entity.type
_entity.pdbx_description
1 polymer ?
#
loop_
_entity_poly.entity_id
_entity_poly.type
_entity_poly.pdbx_seq_one_letter_code
_entity_poly.pdbx_strand_id
1 'polypeptide(L)'
;KYPQESKLLYTRKPGKYKIPNNYIVHTSYGKKNNQKTVICSIYYCGKDAKFRVVYGNKHNDYVESKESSSAVANLYQKAIESKTKKKKFK
;
A
#
# COMPACT_ATOMS: atom_id res chain seq x y z
N LYS A 1 11.51 -16.25 -0.66
CA LYS A 1 11.82 -16.82 0.68
C LYS A 1 11.07 -16.00 1.71
N TYR A 2 10.21 -16.61 2.53
CA TYR A 2 9.46 -15.90 3.58
C TYR A 2 10.44 -15.42 4.67
N PRO A 3 10.31 -14.21 5.21
CA PRO A 3 11.26 -13.68 6.18
C PRO A 3 11.26 -14.49 7.49
N GLN A 4 12.41 -14.48 8.18
CA GLN A 4 12.57 -15.15 9.47
C GLN A 4 11.59 -14.61 10.51
N GLU A 5 11.10 -15.50 11.38
CA GLU A 5 10.08 -15.19 12.39
C GLU A 5 10.45 -14.03 13.32
N SER A 6 11.75 -13.84 13.58
CA SER A 6 12.27 -12.73 14.37
C SER A 6 11.98 -11.35 13.78
N LYS A 7 11.60 -11.27 12.50
CA LYS A 7 11.22 -10.02 11.80
C LYS A 7 9.71 -9.82 11.68
N LEU A 8 8.91 -10.78 12.15
CA LEU A 8 7.46 -10.81 12.04
C LEU A 8 6.82 -10.11 13.26
N LEU A 9 6.41 -8.85 13.09
CA LEU A 9 6.19 -7.95 14.21
C LEU A 9 4.74 -7.77 14.66
N TYR A 10 3.73 -8.27 13.93
CA TYR A 10 2.35 -7.96 14.31
C TYR A 10 1.27 -8.88 13.78
N THR A 11 0.31 -9.18 14.65
CA THR A 11 -1.03 -9.63 14.30
C THR A 11 -2.04 -8.76 15.05
N ARG A 12 -2.95 -8.12 14.32
CA ARG A 12 -4.00 -7.28 14.92
C ARG A 12 -5.07 -8.10 15.67
N LYS A 13 -5.10 -9.42 15.43
CA LYS A 13 -5.99 -10.40 16.06
C LYS A 13 -5.24 -11.74 16.22
N PRO A 14 -5.55 -12.54 17.25
CA PRO A 14 -5.08 -13.93 17.35
C PRO A 14 -5.39 -14.72 16.08
N GLY A 15 -4.49 -15.61 15.66
CA GLY A 15 -4.70 -16.51 14.52
C GLY A 15 -4.53 -15.89 13.12
N LYS A 16 -4.03 -14.65 13.00
CA LYS A 16 -3.66 -14.07 11.69
C LYS A 16 -2.18 -14.31 11.35
N TYR A 17 -1.87 -14.32 10.06
CA TYR A 17 -0.50 -14.35 9.56
C TYR A 17 0.25 -13.11 10.04
N LYS A 18 1.43 -13.32 10.63
CA LYS A 18 2.32 -12.22 11.00
C LYS A 18 2.90 -11.62 9.72
N ILE A 19 2.96 -10.30 9.61
CA ILE A 19 3.59 -9.63 8.46
C ILE A 19 4.94 -9.05 8.92
N PRO A 20 6.02 -9.24 8.13
CA PRO A 20 7.32 -8.67 8.46
C PRO A 20 7.33 -7.15 8.37
N ASN A 21 8.23 -6.51 9.11
CA ASN A 21 8.51 -5.10 8.89
C ASN A 21 9.08 -4.85 7.49
N ASN A 22 8.77 -3.68 6.93
CA ASN A 22 9.13 -3.26 5.58
C ASN A 22 8.71 -4.29 4.52
N TYR A 23 7.52 -4.87 4.68
CA TYR A 23 6.95 -5.75 3.67
C TYR A 23 6.47 -4.90 2.50
N ILE A 24 7.01 -5.16 1.30
CA ILE A 24 6.70 -4.42 0.09
C ILE A 24 6.16 -5.40 -0.95
N VAL A 25 5.02 -5.06 -1.54
CA VAL A 25 4.37 -5.80 -2.62
C VAL A 25 4.28 -4.91 -3.84
N HIS A 26 4.86 -5.38 -4.93
CA HIS A 26 4.74 -4.75 -6.24
C HIS A 26 3.63 -5.48 -6.98
N THR A 27 2.59 -4.74 -7.38
CA THR A 27 1.48 -5.30 -8.14
C THR A 27 1.21 -4.44 -9.37
N SER A 28 0.70 -5.07 -10.42
CA SER A 28 0.28 -4.39 -11.64
C SER A 28 -1.12 -4.84 -12.01
N TYR A 29 -1.94 -3.92 -12.51
CA TYR A 29 -3.30 -4.21 -12.94
C TYR A 29 -3.65 -3.45 -14.23
N GLY A 30 -4.62 -3.94 -14.98
CA GLY A 30 -5.02 -3.38 -16.28
C GLY A 30 -4.39 -4.14 -17.46
N LYS A 31 -4.80 -3.75 -18.68
CA LYS A 31 -4.34 -4.35 -19.93
C LYS A 31 -3.00 -3.74 -20.36
N LYS A 32 -2.20 -4.47 -21.15
CA LYS A 32 -0.81 -4.12 -21.57
C LYS A 32 -0.56 -2.62 -21.79
N ASN A 33 -1.37 -1.95 -22.61
CA ASN A 33 -1.17 -0.52 -22.96
C ASN A 33 -1.62 0.48 -21.86
N ASN A 34 -2.40 0.02 -20.88
CA ASN A 34 -2.93 0.80 -19.76
C ASN A 34 -2.56 0.14 -18.41
N GLN A 35 -1.47 -0.61 -18.37
CA GLN A 35 -1.03 -1.28 -17.16
C GLN A 35 -0.64 -0.22 -16.13
N LYS A 36 -1.20 -0.36 -14.93
CA LYS A 36 -0.91 0.50 -13.79
C LYS A 36 -0.14 -0.32 -12.77
N THR A 37 1.00 0.21 -12.35
CA THR A 37 1.79 -0.36 -11.26
C THR A 37 1.39 0.30 -9.95
N VAL A 38 1.30 -0.48 -8.89
CA VAL A 38 1.08 -0.01 -7.52
C VAL A 38 2.04 -0.73 -6.62
N ILE A 39 2.65 0.02 -5.71
CA ILE A 39 3.53 -0.52 -4.68
C ILE A 39 2.82 -0.35 -3.35
N CYS A 40 2.45 -1.48 -2.74
CA CYS A 40 1.89 -1.52 -1.40
C CYS A 40 3.00 -1.82 -0.41
N SER A 41 3.01 -1.14 0.72
CA SER A 41 3.99 -1.39 1.77
C SER A 41 3.35 -1.31 3.15
N ILE A 42 3.90 -2.11 4.06
CA ILE A 42 3.60 -2.04 5.49
C ILE A 42 4.91 -2.00 6.25
N TYR A 43 4.99 -1.05 7.17
CA TYR A 43 6.13 -0.88 8.04
C TYR A 43 5.64 -0.53 9.45
N TYR A 44 6.45 -0.87 10.45
CA TYR A 44 6.08 -0.73 11.85
C TYR A 44 6.91 0.37 12.51
N CYS A 45 6.23 1.23 13.26
CA CYS A 45 6.83 2.22 14.14
C CYS A 45 6.50 1.82 15.57
N GLY A 46 7.40 1.08 16.23
CA GLY A 46 7.09 0.40 17.48
C GLY A 46 6.08 -0.72 17.26
N LYS A 47 4.96 -0.70 17.99
CA LYS A 47 3.86 -1.67 17.85
C LYS A 47 2.82 -1.28 16.79
N ASP A 48 2.93 -0.08 16.24
CA ASP A 48 1.94 0.46 15.31
C ASP A 48 2.32 0.17 13.86
N ALA A 49 1.37 -0.41 13.13
CA ALA A 49 1.48 -0.62 11.69
C ALA A 49 1.13 0.67 10.93
N LYS A 50 1.96 1.02 9.95
CA LYS A 50 1.65 2.02 8.94
C LYS A 50 1.53 1.36 7.57
N PHE A 51 0.46 1.68 6.86
CA PHE A 51 0.14 1.15 5.54
C PHE A 51 0.32 2.25 4.51
N ARG A 52 1.08 1.99 3.44
CA ARG A 52 1.36 2.96 2.39
C ARG A 52 1.12 2.36 1.01
N VAL A 53 0.53 3.14 0.11
CA VAL A 53 0.31 2.80 -1.29
C VAL A 53 0.92 3.89 -2.17
N VAL A 54 1.83 3.51 -3.04
CA VAL A 54 2.54 4.40 -3.99
C VAL A 54 1.92 4.29 -5.38
N TYR A 55 1.74 5.43 -6.05
CA TYR A 55 1.24 5.52 -7.42
C TYR A 55 2.35 5.26 -8.45
N GLY A 56 2.22 4.18 -9.21
CA GLY A 56 3.20 3.84 -10.25
C GLY A 56 4.60 3.60 -9.67
N ASN A 57 5.61 3.87 -10.49
CA ASN A 57 7.02 3.76 -10.09
C ASN A 57 7.56 5.06 -9.46
N LYS A 58 6.69 6.04 -9.15
CA LYS A 58 7.09 7.34 -8.62
C LYS A 58 6.96 7.35 -7.10
N HIS A 59 8.08 7.20 -6.41
CA HIS A 59 8.15 7.11 -4.94
C HIS A 59 7.55 8.31 -4.17
N ASN A 60 7.46 9.48 -4.80
CA ASN A 60 6.97 10.72 -4.16
C ASN A 60 5.46 10.91 -4.22
N ASP A 61 4.73 10.06 -4.94
CA ASP A 61 3.27 10.12 -5.02
C ASP A 61 2.73 8.90 -4.26
N TYR A 62 2.27 9.11 -3.03
CA TYR A 62 1.73 8.04 -2.18
C TYR A 62 0.63 8.53 -1.24
N VAL A 63 -0.15 7.57 -0.75
CA VAL A 63 -1.06 7.75 0.38
C VAL A 63 -0.67 6.82 1.52
N GLU A 64 -0.94 7.23 2.75
CA GLU A 64 -0.60 6.49 3.95
C GLU A 64 -1.72 6.54 4.98
N SER A 65 -1.91 5.46 5.73
CA SER A 65 -2.81 5.41 6.89
C SER A 65 -2.23 4.50 7.97
N LYS A 66 -2.52 4.83 9.24
CA LYS A 66 -2.24 3.98 10.40
C LYS A 66 -3.44 3.10 10.79
N GLU A 67 -4.62 3.39 10.22
CA GLU A 67 -5.87 2.77 10.66
C GLU A 67 -6.02 1.34 10.14
N SER A 68 -5.81 1.11 8.85
CA SER A 68 -5.89 -0.21 8.21
C SER A 68 -5.42 -0.18 6.76
N SER A 69 -5.18 -1.36 6.20
CA SER A 69 -4.96 -1.53 4.75
C SER A 69 -6.16 -1.07 3.92
N SER A 70 -7.39 -1.24 4.41
CA SER A 70 -8.60 -0.81 3.69
C SER A 70 -8.72 0.72 3.68
N ALA A 71 -8.37 1.38 4.78
CA ALA A 71 -8.38 2.85 4.87
C ALA A 71 -7.42 3.47 3.84
N VAL A 72 -6.19 2.95 3.73
CA VAL A 72 -5.24 3.47 2.73
C VAL A 72 -5.67 3.18 1.29
N ALA A 73 -6.33 2.03 1.04
CA ALA A 73 -6.90 1.71 -0.27
C ALA A 73 -8.03 2.69 -0.66
N ASN A 74 -8.90 3.04 0.28
CA ASN A 74 -9.95 4.05 0.07
C ASN A 74 -9.36 5.43 -0.22
N LEU A 75 -8.31 5.84 0.50
CA LEU A 75 -7.58 7.08 0.21
C LEU A 75 -6.97 7.04 -1.18
N TYR A 76 -6.39 5.89 -1.57
CA TYR A 76 -5.81 5.70 -2.89
C TYR A 76 -6.85 5.92 -3.99
N GLN A 77 -8.02 5.29 -3.85
CA GLN A 77 -9.15 5.38 -4.77
C GLN A 77 -9.66 6.83 -4.92
N LYS A 78 -9.86 7.54 -3.81
CA LYS A 78 -10.28 8.96 -3.84
C LYS A 78 -9.27 9.84 -4.58
N ALA A 79 -7.98 9.61 -4.35
CA ALA A 79 -6.94 10.39 -4.99
C ALA A 79 -6.79 10.09 -6.50
N ILE A 80 -7.00 8.85 -6.98
CA ILE A 80 -7.05 8.58 -8.43
C ILE A 80 -8.25 9.24 -9.11
N GLU A 81 -9.41 9.27 -8.46
CA GLU A 81 -10.62 9.93 -8.98
C GLU A 81 -10.39 11.43 -9.12
N SER A 82 -9.80 12.07 -8.10
CA SER A 82 -9.46 13.50 -8.13
C SER A 82 -8.47 13.85 -9.26
N LYS A 83 -7.45 13.01 -9.49
CA LYS A 83 -6.46 13.19 -10.57
C LYS A 83 -7.07 13.00 -11.96
N THR A 84 -8.04 12.08 -12.09
CA THR A 84 -8.74 11.83 -13.35
C THR A 84 -9.68 12.99 -13.69
N LYS A 85 -10.36 13.58 -12.71
CA LYS A 85 -11.17 14.80 -12.91
C LYS A 85 -10.31 15.97 -13.41
N LYS A 86 -9.14 16.20 -12.81
CA LYS A 86 -8.21 17.27 -13.24
C LYS A 86 -7.70 17.13 -14.69
N LYS A 87 -7.63 15.91 -15.23
CA LYS A 87 -7.22 15.67 -16.63
C LYS A 87 -8.31 15.95 -17.66
N LYS A 88 -9.58 16.00 -17.27
CA LYS A 88 -10.71 16.25 -18.20
C LYS A 88 -10.98 17.74 -18.48
N PHE A 89 -10.31 18.65 -17.77
CA PHE A 89 -10.47 20.10 -17.90
C PHE A 89 -9.21 20.81 -18.43
N LYS A 90 -8.37 20.08 -19.16
CA LYS A 90 -7.23 20.59 -19.93
C LYS A 90 -7.37 20.12 -21.36
#